data_AF-A0A533VPK2-F1
#
_entry.id   AF-A0A533VPK2-F1
#
_cell.length_a   1.000
_cell.length_b   1.000
_cell.length_c   1.000
_cell.angle_alpha   90.00
_cell.angle_beta   90.00
_cell.angle_gamma   90.00
#
_symmetry.space_group_name_H-M   'P 1'
#
loop_
_entity.id
_entity.type
_entity.pdbx_description
1 polymer ?
#
loop_
_entity_poly.entity_id
_entity_poly.type
_entity_poly.pdbx_seq_one_letter_code
_entity_poly.pdbx_strand_id
1 'polypeptide(L)' 'MSRREDMQLHLTGSTTINAKRERVFQLLTDPNFIATTLPDAVEVAVLDGESLEAKLKVRV' A
#
# COMPACT_ATOMS: atom_id res chain seq x y z
N MET A 1 23.68 14.25 -21.34
CA MET A 1 22.25 14.16 -21.02
C MET A 1 22.09 13.08 -19.96
N SER A 2 22.06 13.44 -18.67
CA SER A 2 21.87 12.45 -17.60
C SER A 2 20.43 11.94 -17.65
N ARG A 3 20.27 10.64 -17.92
CA ARG A 3 19.05 9.90 -17.57
C ARG A 3 18.88 10.06 -16.06
N ARG A 4 17.86 10.81 -15.62
CA ARG A 4 17.35 10.66 -14.26
C ARG A 4 16.79 9.26 -14.21
N GLU A 5 17.53 8.33 -13.63
CA GLU A 5 16.98 7.05 -13.21
C GLU A 5 15.89 7.38 -12.19
N ASP A 6 14.65 7.00 -12.50
CA ASP A 6 13.53 7.14 -11.58
C ASP A 6 13.90 6.39 -10.29
N MET A 7 14.25 7.15 -9.23
CA MET A 7 14.51 6.58 -7.91
C MET A 7 13.22 5.92 -7.42
N GLN A 8 13.15 4.60 -7.55
CA GLN A 8 12.07 3.81 -7.00
C GLN A 8 12.23 3.77 -5.48
N LEU A 9 11.33 4.45 -4.79
CA LEU A 9 11.30 4.46 -3.34
C LEU A 9 10.71 3.13 -2.85
N HIS A 10 11.54 2.23 -2.31
CA HIS A 10 11.07 1.00 -1.70
C HIS A 10 10.82 1.21 -0.21
N LEU A 11 9.55 1.27 0.17
CA LEU A 11 9.12 1.34 1.56
C LEU A 11 8.66 -0.04 2.04
N THR A 12 9.20 -0.50 3.16
CA THR A 12 8.77 -1.73 3.83
C THR A 12 8.11 -1.39 5.16
N GLY A 13 6.98 -2.03 5.45
CA GLY A 13 6.24 -1.88 6.69
C GLY A 13 5.74 -3.23 7.19
N SER A 14 5.34 -3.28 8.47
CA SER A 14 4.76 -4.48 9.06
C SER A 14 3.52 -4.12 9.88
N THR A 15 2.55 -5.03 9.88
CA THR A 15 1.34 -4.95 10.70
C THR A 15 1.00 -6.33 11.23
N THR A 16 0.41 -6.39 12.42
CA THR A 16 -0.01 -7.66 13.03
C THR A 16 -1.51 -7.82 12.86
N ILE A 17 -1.92 -8.90 12.17
CA ILE A 17 -3.32 -9.23 11.94
C ILE A 17 -3.64 -10.53 12.68
N ASN A 18 -4.58 -10.47 13.63
CA ASN A 18 -5.02 -11.65 14.37
C ASN A 18 -6.15 -12.37 13.59
N ALA A 19 -5.75 -13.14 12.58
CA ALA A 19 -6.66 -13.94 11.75
C ALA A 19 -5.96 -15.21 11.24
N LYS A 20 -6.74 -16.16 10.71
CA LYS A 20 -6.20 -17.35 10.03
C LYS A 20 -5.35 -16.93 8.82
N ARG A 21 -4.30 -17.69 8.52
CA ARG A 21 -3.33 -17.40 7.45
C ARG A 21 -4.00 -17.16 6.10
N GLU A 22 -4.96 -17.99 5.72
CA GLU A 22 -5.68 -17.85 4.44
C GLU A 22 -6.44 -16.53 4.36
N ARG A 23 -7.05 -16.12 5.48
CA ARG A 23 -7.76 -14.85 5.57
C ARG A 23 -6.79 -13.67 5.48
N VAL A 24 -5.62 -13.76 6.11
CA VAL A 24 -4.58 -12.72 6.00
C VAL A 24 -4.15 -12.54 4.55
N PHE A 25 -3.92 -13.64 3.80
CA PHE A 25 -3.59 -13.54 2.38
C PHE A 25 -4.68 -12.84 1.57
N GLN A 26 -5.94 -13.23 1.76
CA GLN A 26 -7.06 -12.58 1.06
C GLN A 26 -7.12 -11.07 1.34
N LEU A 27 -6.89 -10.66 2.59
CA LEU A 27 -6.89 -9.26 2.98
C LEU A 27 -5.72 -8.49 2.35
N LEU A 28 -4.53 -9.07 2.31
CA LEU A 28 -3.35 -8.47 1.69
C LEU A 28 -3.38 -8.45 0.16
N THR A 29 -4.36 -9.11 -0.45
CA THR A 29 -4.64 -9.04 -1.89
C THR A 29 -5.89 -8.23 -2.22
N ASP A 30 -6.64 -7.75 -1.22
CA ASP A 30 -7.86 -6.96 -1.41
C ASP A 30 -7.53 -5.46 -1.37
N PRO A 31 -7.62 -4.74 -2.51
CA PRO A 31 -7.30 -3.32 -2.56
C PRO A 31 -8.15 -2.48 -1.61
N ASN A 32 -9.40 -2.87 -1.35
CA ASN A 32 -10.28 -2.16 -0.43
C ASN A 32 -9.78 -2.26 1.01
N PHE A 33 -9.33 -3.44 1.41
CA PHE A 33 -8.75 -3.62 2.74
C PHE A 33 -7.44 -2.86 2.86
N ILE A 34 -6.53 -3.02 1.89
CA ILE A 34 -5.23 -2.34 1.89
C ILE A 34 -5.44 -0.82 1.99
N ALA A 35 -6.39 -0.26 1.24
CA ALA A 35 -6.69 1.17 1.27
C ALA A 35 -7.04 1.71 2.67
N THR A 36 -7.69 0.91 3.52
CA THR A 36 -8.01 1.29 4.90
C THR A 36 -6.86 1.14 5.90
N THR A 37 -5.81 0.42 5.52
CA THR A 37 -4.71 0.05 6.41
C THR A 37 -3.39 0.74 6.09
N LEU A 38 -3.31 1.49 4.98
CA LEU A 38 -2.11 2.23 4.59
C LEU A 38 -1.78 3.31 5.64
N PRO A 39 -0.62 3.22 6.32
CA PRO A 39 -0.22 4.21 7.29
C PRO A 39 0.09 5.54 6.60
N ASP A 40 -0.22 6.65 7.28
CA ASP A 40 0.05 8.02 6.80
C ASP A 40 -0.58 8.37 5.44
N ALA A 41 -1.57 7.59 4.98
CA ALA A 41 -2.32 7.90 3.78
C ALA A 41 -3.20 9.14 4.00
N VAL A 42 -3.08 10.09 3.08
CA VAL A 42 -3.88 11.31 3.04
C VAL A 42 -5.08 11.13 2.11
N GLU A 43 -4.84 10.49 0.97
CA GLU A 43 -5.86 10.14 -0.02
C GLU A 43 -5.58 8.72 -0.50
N VAL A 44 -6.63 7.91 -0.63
CA VAL A 44 -6.55 6.59 -1.24
C VAL A 44 -7.77 6.41 -2.15
N ALA A 45 -7.53 5.96 -3.36
CA ALA A 45 -8.55 5.61 -4.34
C ALA A 45 -8.33 4.18 -4.82
N VAL A 46 -9.34 3.33 -4.68
CA VAL A 46 -9.34 2.02 -5.33
C VAL A 46 -9.74 2.24 -6.78
N LEU A 47 -8.89 1.85 -7.72
CA LEU A 47 -9.10 2.05 -9.15
C LEU A 47 -9.95 0.92 -9.74
N ASP A 48 -9.65 -0.31 -9.31
CA ASP A 48 -10.34 -1.54 -9.73
C ASP A 48 -10.16 -2.65 -8.67
N GLY A 49 -10.48 -3.89 -9.02
CA GLY A 49 -10.37 -5.05 -8.12
C GLY A 49 -8.95 -5.50 -7.80
N GLU A 50 -7.93 -4.92 -8.45
CA GLU A 50 -6.52 -5.32 -8.30
C GLU A 50 -5.59 -4.13 -8.00
N SER A 51 -6.04 -2.90 -8.25
CA SER A 51 -5.22 -1.69 -8.23
C SER A 51 -5.79 -0.61 -7.31
N LEU A 52 -4.90 0.08 -6.60
CA LEU A 52 -5.21 1.29 -5.84
C LEU A 52 -4.13 2.34 -6.05
N GLU A 53 -4.51 3.59 -5.91
CA GLU A 53 -3.63 4.75 -5.89
C GLU A 53 -3.70 5.41 -4.52
N ALA A 54 -2.55 5.73 -3.93
CA ALA A 54 -2.48 6.32 -2.59
C ALA A 54 -1.47 7.47 -2.54
N LYS A 55 -1.86 8.54 -1.87
CA LYS A 55 -1.01 9.68 -1.54
C LYS A 55 -0.61 9.60 -0.08
N LEU A 56 0.65 9.30 0.18
CA LEU A 56 1.19 9.13 1.54
C LEU A 56 1.92 10.39 2.00
N LYS A 57 1.79 10.73 3.29
CA LYS A 57 2.59 11.79 3.91
C LYS A 57 3.85 11.19 4.52
N VAL A 58 4.98 11.38 3.84
CA VAL A 58 6.29 10.99 4.39
C VAL A 58 6.79 12.09 5.33
N ARG A 59 7.00 11.77 6.61
CA ARG A 59 7.75 12.63 7.53
C ARG A 59 9.21 12.17 7.53
N VAL A 60 10.12 13.04 7.12
CA VAL A 60 11.57 12.85 7.16
C VAL A 60 12.13 13.51 8.41
#